data_AF-A0A4U3L242-F1
#
_entry.id   AF-A0A4U3L242-F1
#
_cell.length_a   1.000
_cell.length_b   1.000
_cell.length_c   1.000
_cell.angle_alpha   90.00
_cell.angle_beta   90.00
_cell.angle_gamma   90.00
#
_symmetry.space_group_name_H-M   'P 1'
#
loop_
_entity.id
_entity.type
_entity.pdbx_description
1 polymer ?
#
loop_
_entity_poly.entity_id
_entity_poly.type
_entity_poly.pdbx_seq_one_letter_code
_entity_poly.pdbx_strand_id
1 'polypeptide(L)'
;MVSCKSEVVSLNIINSYFLGMREINFPVYQKQFKQIDLELFISLADFMGNLTELEKNNYIQLVLEDLKKFLMSIESKNYSRTVQRMLLDMKTEIAKII
;
A
#
# COMPACT_ATOMS: atom_id res chain seq x y z
N MET A 1 -17.91 5.27 18.66
CA MET A 1 -16.44 5.28 18.68
C MET A 1 -16.00 6.11 17.48
N VAL A 2 -15.31 7.23 17.71
CA VAL A 2 -14.67 7.97 16.62
C VAL A 2 -13.47 7.11 16.24
N SER A 3 -13.50 6.48 15.05
CA SER A 3 -12.34 5.77 14.54
C SER A 3 -11.17 6.76 14.50
N CYS A 4 -10.03 6.35 15.05
CA CYS A 4 -8.84 7.17 15.05
C CYS A 4 -8.46 7.39 13.58
N LYS A 5 -8.18 8.64 13.18
CA LYS A 5 -7.89 9.01 11.78
C LYS A 5 -6.83 8.10 11.12
N SER A 6 -5.86 7.64 11.91
CA SER A 6 -4.82 6.69 11.49
C SER A 6 -5.33 5.30 11.15
N GLU A 7 -6.37 4.80 11.84
CA GLU A 7 -7.03 3.52 11.55
C GLU A 7 -7.80 3.57 10.22
N VAL A 8 -8.50 4.68 9.95
CA VAL A 8 -9.19 4.85 8.66
C VAL A 8 -8.17 4.87 7.51
N VAL A 9 -7.05 5.57 7.72
CA VAL A 9 -5.97 5.63 6.73
C VAL A 9 -5.31 4.27 6.54
N SER A 10 -5.01 3.51 7.60
CA SER A 10 -4.42 2.17 7.49
C SER A 10 -5.33 1.23 6.69
N LEU A 11 -6.62 1.20 7.00
CA LEU A 11 -7.60 0.38 6.29
C LEU A 11 -7.72 0.74 4.81
N ASN A 12 -7.75 2.03 4.47
CA ASN A 12 -7.84 2.47 3.08
C ASN A 12 -6.57 2.13 2.27
N ILE A 13 -5.40 2.21 2.90
CA ILE A 13 -4.13 1.79 2.29
C ILE A 13 -4.12 0.28 2.05
N ILE A 14 -4.50 -0.52 3.05
CA ILE A 14 -4.61 -1.98 2.94
C ILE A 14 -5.59 -2.37 1.83
N ASN A 15 -6.74 -1.70 1.76
CA ASN A 15 -7.72 -1.93 0.70
C ASN A 15 -7.12 -1.63 -0.69
N SER A 16 -6.41 -0.50 -0.83
CA SER A 16 -5.75 -0.13 -2.09
C SER A 16 -4.72 -1.19 -2.52
N TYR A 17 -3.95 -1.72 -1.57
CA TYR A 17 -2.98 -2.80 -1.81
C TYR A 17 -3.66 -4.05 -2.40
N PHE A 18 -4.73 -4.51 -1.76
CA PHE A 18 -5.45 -5.70 -2.23
C PHE A 18 -6.16 -5.48 -3.57
N LEU A 19 -6.72 -4.28 -3.80
CA LEU A 19 -7.29 -3.94 -5.10
C LEU A 19 -6.24 -3.95 -6.21
N GLY A 20 -5.06 -3.38 -5.96
CA GLY A 20 -3.93 -3.42 -6.88
C GLY A 20 -3.50 -4.85 -7.21
N MET A 21 -3.37 -5.72 -6.20
CA MET A 21 -3.07 -7.14 -6.41
C MET A 21 -4.17 -7.87 -7.20
N ARG A 22 -5.45 -7.63 -6.87
CA ARG A 22 -6.59 -8.26 -7.53
C ARG A 22 -6.69 -7.86 -9.00
N GLU A 23 -6.53 -6.59 -9.32
CA GLU A 23 -6.59 -6.09 -10.71
C GLU A 23 -5.48 -6.63 -11.60
N ILE A 24 -4.36 -7.02 -10.99
CA ILE A 24 -3.24 -7.68 -11.66
C ILE A 24 -3.56 -9.16 -11.95
N ASN A 25 -4.64 -9.71 -11.39
CA ASN A 25 -5.20 -11.01 -11.76
C ASN A 25 -4.24 -12.20 -11.55
N PHE A 26 -3.55 -12.23 -10.41
CA PHE A 26 -3.00 -13.48 -9.85
C PHE A 26 -4.20 -14.40 -9.56
N PRO A 27 -4.50 -15.52 -10.27
CA PRO A 27 -3.65 -16.41 -11.08
C PRO A 27 -4.33 -16.90 -12.38
N VAL A 28 -4.49 -16.06 -13.41
CA VAL A 28 -4.64 -16.57 -14.79
C VAL A 28 -3.36 -16.20 -15.53
N TYR A 29 -2.35 -17.07 -15.40
CA TYR A 29 -0.96 -16.97 -15.85
C TYR A 29 -0.80 -16.78 -17.38
N GLN A 30 -1.29 -15.67 -17.93
CA GLN A 30 -1.05 -15.28 -19.33
C GLN A 30 -0.70 -13.80 -19.52
N LYS A 31 -0.64 -12.98 -18.48
CA LYS A 31 -0.10 -11.61 -18.60
C LYS A 31 1.38 -11.59 -18.19
N GLN A 32 2.23 -11.01 -19.04
CA GLN A 32 3.62 -10.69 -18.68
C GLN A 32 3.60 -9.63 -17.57
N PHE A 33 3.78 -10.08 -16.34
CA PHE A 33 4.01 -9.17 -15.21
C PHE A 33 5.39 -8.53 -15.36
N LYS A 34 5.51 -7.24 -15.02
CA LYS A 34 6.83 -6.64 -14.87
C LYS A 34 7.38 -7.10 -13.53
N GLN A 35 8.59 -7.65 -13.51
CA GLN A 35 9.26 -8.09 -12.29
C GLN A 35 9.31 -6.98 -11.21
N ILE A 36 9.47 -5.73 -11.64
CA ILE A 36 9.44 -4.55 -10.76
C ILE A 36 8.11 -4.37 -10.01
N ASP A 37 6.98 -4.74 -10.62
CA ASP A 37 5.67 -4.66 -9.97
C ASP A 37 5.61 -5.67 -8.81
N LEU A 38 6.10 -6.90 -9.02
CA LEU A 38 6.13 -7.96 -8.01
C LEU A 38 7.03 -7.59 -6.83
N GLU A 39 8.24 -7.08 -7.12
CA GLU A 39 9.18 -6.62 -6.09
C GLU A 39 8.54 -5.54 -5.20
N LEU A 40 7.79 -4.61 -5.79
CA LEU A 40 7.04 -3.61 -5.03
C LEU A 40 5.94 -4.24 -4.16
N PHE A 41 5.16 -5.20 -4.67
CA PHE A 41 4.14 -5.86 -3.86
C PHE A 41 4.73 -6.59 -2.67
N ILE A 42 5.87 -7.25 -2.84
CA ILE A 42 6.58 -7.93 -1.76
C ILE A 42 6.98 -6.90 -0.69
N SER A 43 7.61 -5.79 -1.07
CA SER A 43 7.96 -4.73 -0.10
C SER A 43 6.75 -4.11 0.59
N LEU A 44 5.64 -3.92 -0.12
CA LEU A 44 4.40 -3.40 0.48
C LEU A 44 3.74 -4.41 1.43
N ALA A 45 3.86 -5.71 1.18
CA ALA A 45 3.29 -6.76 2.03
C ALA A 45 3.82 -6.68 3.48
N ASP A 46 5.11 -6.39 3.66
CA ASP A 46 5.73 -6.23 4.98
C ASP A 46 5.08 -5.06 5.75
N PHE A 47 4.83 -3.94 5.07
CA PHE A 47 4.12 -2.80 5.68
C PHE A 47 2.68 -3.16 6.04
N MET A 48 1.96 -3.89 5.18
CA MET A 48 0.58 -4.31 5.47
C MET A 48 0.53 -5.25 6.69
N GLY A 49 1.48 -6.20 6.78
CA GLY A 49 1.63 -7.07 7.95
C GLY A 49 1.83 -6.25 9.23
N ASN A 50 2.78 -5.32 9.21
CA ASN A 50 3.07 -4.46 10.36
C ASN A 50 1.88 -3.57 10.76
N LEU A 51 1.11 -3.04 9.79
CA LEU A 51 -0.10 -2.26 10.08
C LEU A 51 -1.14 -3.11 10.82
N THR A 52 -1.36 -4.35 10.39
CA THR A 52 -2.31 -5.27 11.04
C THR A 52 -1.87 -5.76 12.41
N GLU A 53 -0.56 -5.86 12.67
CA GLU A 53 -0.03 -6.25 13.98
C GLU A 53 -0.03 -5.10 14.98
N LEU A 54 0.31 -3.88 14.55
CA LEU A 54 0.44 -2.73 15.43
C LEU A 54 -0.87 -2.02 15.74
N GLU A 55 -1.95 -2.30 15.02
CA GLU A 55 -3.32 -2.03 15.49
C GLU A 55 -3.58 -2.63 16.88
N LYS A 56 -2.82 -3.67 17.28
CA LYS A 56 -2.90 -4.24 18.64
C LYS A 56 -2.04 -3.51 19.68
N ASN A 57 -1.05 -2.72 19.24
CA ASN A 57 -0.01 -2.14 20.10
C ASN A 57 0.03 -0.59 20.12
N ASN A 58 -0.92 0.10 19.48
CA ASN A 58 -1.03 1.57 19.42
C ASN A 58 0.15 2.33 18.73
N TYR A 59 0.98 1.65 17.94
CA TYR A 59 2.12 2.27 17.22
C TYR A 59 1.90 2.42 15.71
N ILE A 60 0.64 2.41 15.26
CA ILE A 60 0.25 2.55 13.85
C ILE A 60 0.91 3.76 13.18
N GLN A 61 1.03 4.88 13.90
CA GLN A 61 1.56 6.12 13.34
C GLN A 61 3.02 6.00 12.89
N LEU A 62 3.87 5.26 13.62
CA LEU A 62 5.26 5.03 13.23
C LEU A 62 5.37 4.27 11.91
N VAL A 63 4.57 3.21 11.74
CA VAL A 63 4.57 2.43 10.50
C VAL A 63 3.99 3.21 9.34
N LEU A 64 2.98 4.04 9.58
CA LEU A 64 2.46 4.92 8.54
C LEU A 64 3.48 6.01 8.14
N GLU A 65 4.29 6.52 9.06
CA GLU A 65 5.36 7.47 8.72
C GLU A 65 6.46 6.82 7.88
N ASP A 66 6.86 5.60 8.20
CA ASP A 66 7.85 4.86 7.42
C ASP A 66 7.31 4.44 6.05
N LEU A 67 6.04 4.00 6.00
CA LEU A 67 5.35 3.73 4.75
C LEU A 67 5.24 5.01 3.88
N LYS A 68 5.00 6.17 4.50
CA LYS A 68 4.96 7.46 3.78
C LYS A 68 6.29 7.76 3.12
N LYS A 69 7.41 7.62 3.86
CA LYS A 69 8.76 7.82 3.30
C LYS A 69 9.01 6.87 2.14
N PHE A 70 8.67 5.58 2.32
CA PHE A 70 8.81 4.57 1.28
C PHE A 70 7.99 4.93 0.03
N LEU A 71 6.69 5.16 0.17
CA LEU A 71 5.80 5.51 -0.95
C LEU A 71 6.31 6.74 -1.71
N MET A 72 6.72 7.80 -1.01
CA MET A 72 7.19 9.04 -1.64
C MET A 72 8.51 8.87 -2.40
N SER A 73 9.34 7.88 -2.04
CA SER A 73 10.58 7.55 -2.77
C SER A 73 10.34 6.82 -4.10
N ILE A 74 9.15 6.24 -4.31
CA ILE A 74 8.85 5.43 -5.50
C ILE A 74 8.52 6.32 -6.70
N GLU A 75 9.29 6.16 -7.79
CA GLU A 75 8.97 6.72 -9.12
C GLU A 75 7.97 5.81 -9.87
N SER A 76 6.72 6.26 -9.98
CA SER A 76 5.62 5.42 -10.47
C SER A 76 5.70 5.06 -11.97
N LYS A 77 6.42 5.82 -12.79
CA LYS A 77 6.43 5.68 -14.27
C LYS A 77 6.90 4.29 -14.75
N ASN A 78 7.72 3.61 -13.98
CA ASN A 78 8.32 2.33 -14.36
C ASN A 78 7.36 1.14 -14.19
N TYR A 79 6.31 1.33 -13.39
CA TYR A 79 5.34 0.30 -13.04
C TYR A 79 4.22 0.17 -14.07
N SER A 80 3.42 -0.91 -14.01
CA SER A 80 2.22 -1.02 -14.82
C SER A 80 1.18 0.06 -14.48
N ARG A 81 0.26 0.36 -15.40
CA ARG A 81 -0.79 1.38 -15.19
C ARG A 81 -1.65 1.08 -13.95
N THR A 82 -1.89 -0.18 -13.64
CA THR A 82 -2.63 -0.60 -12.45
C THR A 82 -1.86 -0.26 -11.18
N VAL A 83 -0.57 -0.60 -11.12
CA VAL A 83 0.30 -0.26 -9.99
C VAL A 83 0.46 1.25 -9.83
N GLN A 84 0.54 2.00 -10.93
CA GLN A 84 0.58 3.46 -10.90
C GLN A 84 -0.65 4.07 -10.22
N ARG A 85 -1.85 3.55 -10.51
CA ARG A 85 -3.09 3.98 -9.87
C ARG A 85 -3.10 3.63 -8.38
N MET A 86 -2.76 2.38 -8.05
CA MET A 86 -2.64 1.95 -6.65
C MET A 86 -1.68 2.85 -5.86
N LEU A 87 -0.49 3.14 -6.40
CA LEU A 87 0.49 4.02 -5.77
C LEU A 87 -0.05 5.44 -5.57
N LEU A 88 -0.80 5.96 -6.54
CA LEU A 88 -1.44 7.28 -6.43
C LEU A 88 -2.48 7.29 -5.31
N ASP A 89 -3.32 6.27 -5.24
CA ASP A 89 -4.37 6.14 -4.22
C ASP A 89 -3.74 6.05 -2.82
N MET A 90 -2.73 5.19 -2.64
CA MET A 90 -1.99 5.07 -1.38
C MET A 90 -1.29 6.36 -0.97
N LYS A 91 -0.64 7.05 -1.92
CA LYS A 91 0.03 8.34 -1.66
C LYS A 91 -0.96 9.42 -1.22
N THR A 92 -2.13 9.44 -1.86
CA THR A 92 -3.21 10.38 -1.54
C THR A 92 -3.77 10.10 -0.15
N GLU A 93 -3.96 8.83 0.18
CA GLU A 93 -4.50 8.43 1.48
C GLU A 93 -3.51 8.72 2.61
N ILE A 94 -2.24 8.34 2.45
CA ILE A 94 -1.23 8.52 3.49
C ILE A 94 -0.87 9.99 3.75
N ALA A 95 -1.12 10.87 2.78
CA ALA A 95 -0.98 12.31 2.96
C ALA A 95 -1.98 12.89 3.96
N LYS A 96 -3.09 12.19 4.24
CA LYS A 96 -4.12 12.63 5.20
C LYS A 96 -3.67 12.56 6.65
N ILE A 97 -2.52 11.96 6.96
CA ILE A 97 -2.00 11.77 8.34
C ILE A 97 -1.59 13.10 9.02
N ILE A 98 -1.70 14.25 8.34
CA ILE A 98 -1.46 15.59 8.90
C ILE A 98 -2.66 16.08 9.72
#